data_AF-A0ABD4SWD6-F1
#
_entry.id   AF-A0ABD4SWD6-F1
#
_cell.length_a   1.000
_cell.length_b   1.000
_cell.length_c   1.000
_cell.angle_alpha   90.00
_cell.angle_beta   90.00
_cell.angle_gamma   90.00
#
_symmetry.space_group_name_H-M   'P 1'
#
loop_
_entity.id
_entity.type
_entity.pdbx_description
1 polymer ?
#
loop_
_entity_poly.entity_id
_entity_poly.type
_entity_poly.pdbx_seq_one_letter_code
_entity_poly.pdbx_strand_id
1 'polypeptide(L)'
;VVTDLVQYRGWSSETGAVAFVAPPGDSVMTALEIASFEYGGGSNPKSMHLDVQFYRSSTQAGFQRTSMRSSGAYTPAVRLGVKRGTNQTAVIIGGVDEAWGYPHIAVTKALLGHTGLTDAMCTGWTSELVTSLDNFENVVELKDTATDTSGDPLLWPRTSPSRTHIQSGYAPLDGQELSRALYPDAWAAIQSGAVPVVTEAEWQADPLKRGAWTYGNGSTTFRMPDWNGKSAGSKGAVFVRGDGALCAGAPGMIQGDAIRNITGEFQDGAGTGTNAYYGVKGAFGVSTVDSGSGRTAGSSTPLYKMSFDASRVVPTAPENRPLNVTGVWVCRLFGAVTNPGAADAAQLATEVARLWAQLSGKQDISSAYGPGLRNISYTSAQRASGVVYYNTSGVPRTVFVQSTTMSGFTLGSISKTVNLATVSLTVMPGEAYSVTYQSTLNFWIETTRE
;
A
#
# COMPACT_ATOMS: atom_id res chain seq x y z
N VAL A 1 20.50 12.16 44.13
CA VAL A 1 19.98 10.93 43.51
C VAL A 1 19.39 10.10 44.61
N VAL A 2 18.08 9.82 44.56
CA VAL A 2 17.43 8.89 45.49
C VAL A 2 17.47 7.50 44.85
N THR A 3 17.81 6.46 45.61
CA THR A 3 17.77 5.06 45.17
C THR A 3 16.59 4.35 45.83
N ASP A 4 15.96 3.43 45.10
CA ASP A 4 14.79 2.65 45.56
C ASP A 4 13.64 3.54 46.08
N LEU A 5 13.27 4.55 45.28
CA LEU A 5 12.30 5.58 45.67
C LEU A 5 10.91 4.99 45.98
N VAL A 6 10.48 4.01 45.18
CA VAL A 6 9.21 3.30 45.35
C VAL A 6 9.26 1.98 44.57
N GLN A 7 8.54 0.98 45.04
CA GLN A 7 8.43 -0.32 44.38
C GLN A 7 7.00 -0.85 44.44
N TYR A 8 6.61 -1.57 43.39
CA TYR A 8 5.41 -2.37 43.31
C TYR A 8 5.80 -3.85 43.32
N ARG A 9 5.11 -4.66 44.13
CA ARG A 9 5.28 -6.11 44.20
C ARG A 9 3.90 -6.77 44.06
N GLY A 10 3.68 -7.43 42.93
CA GLY A 10 2.43 -8.10 42.61
C GLY A 10 2.44 -9.59 42.91
N TRP A 11 1.27 -10.21 42.79
CA TRP A 11 1.04 -11.63 43.02
C TRP A 11 1.17 -12.47 41.74
N SER A 12 0.85 -13.76 41.84
CA SER A 12 0.98 -14.75 40.78
C SER A 12 0.22 -14.46 39.48
N SER A 13 -0.85 -13.65 39.56
CA SER A 13 -1.68 -13.26 38.43
C SER A 13 -2.37 -11.95 38.75
N GLU A 14 -1.97 -10.88 38.07
CA GLU A 14 -2.60 -9.56 38.17
C GLU A 14 -2.87 -8.99 36.79
N THR A 15 -3.87 -8.11 36.70
CA THR A 15 -4.19 -7.41 35.45
C THR A 15 -4.42 -5.95 35.76
N GLY A 16 -3.65 -5.08 35.13
CA GLY A 16 -3.67 -3.65 35.40
C GLY A 16 -2.38 -2.94 35.03
N ALA A 17 -2.44 -1.61 34.98
CA ALA A 17 -1.25 -0.79 34.89
C ALA A 17 -0.70 -0.51 36.29
N VAL A 18 0.62 -0.45 36.44
CA VAL A 18 1.27 -0.11 37.71
C VAL A 18 1.55 1.39 37.74
N ALA A 19 0.94 2.11 38.68
CA ALA A 19 1.12 3.54 38.84
C ALA A 19 2.04 3.85 40.03
N PHE A 20 3.15 4.54 39.77
CA PHE A 20 3.98 5.19 40.79
C PHE A 20 3.53 6.62 40.97
N VAL A 21 2.99 6.93 42.14
CA VAL A 21 2.34 8.19 42.47
C VAL A 21 3.23 8.97 43.43
N ALA A 22 3.66 10.15 43.01
CA ALA A 22 4.39 11.10 43.82
C ALA A 22 3.47 11.71 44.90
N PRO A 23 4.03 12.25 46.00
CA PRO A 23 3.23 13.08 46.90
C PRO A 23 2.67 14.32 46.19
N PRO A 24 1.69 15.03 46.79
CA PRO A 24 1.10 16.21 46.17
C PRO A 24 2.14 17.31 45.90
N GLY A 25 2.19 17.80 44.67
CA GLY A 25 3.13 18.84 44.28
C GLY A 25 3.19 19.08 42.78
N ASP A 26 3.68 20.25 42.41
CA ASP A 26 3.94 20.66 41.04
C ASP A 26 5.32 21.31 40.93
N SER A 27 5.65 21.78 39.73
CA SER A 27 6.90 22.49 39.41
C SER A 27 8.18 21.64 39.60
N VAL A 28 8.05 20.32 39.77
CA VAL A 28 9.21 19.42 39.91
C VAL A 28 9.70 18.94 38.55
N MET A 29 10.99 19.14 38.29
CA MET A 29 11.73 18.47 37.22
C MET A 29 12.08 17.07 37.69
N THR A 30 11.67 16.06 36.93
CA THR A 30 11.79 14.66 37.34
C THR A 30 12.46 13.85 36.23
N ALA A 31 13.48 13.09 36.59
CA ALA A 31 14.01 11.99 35.79
C ALA A 31 14.13 10.73 36.65
N LEU A 32 13.57 9.61 36.16
CA LEU A 32 13.47 8.34 36.86
C LEU A 32 14.13 7.23 36.04
N GLU A 33 14.86 6.35 36.72
CA GLU A 33 15.22 5.04 36.21
C GLU A 33 14.27 4.02 36.84
N ILE A 34 13.64 3.18 36.01
CA ILE A 34 12.65 2.19 36.44
C ILE A 34 13.06 0.83 35.89
N ALA A 35 13.16 -0.16 36.77
CA ALA A 35 13.54 -1.53 36.42
C ALA A 35 12.45 -2.52 36.83
N SER A 36 12.35 -3.63 36.11
CA SER A 36 11.51 -4.76 36.52
C SER A 36 12.25 -6.08 36.60
N PHE A 37 11.68 -6.95 37.42
CA PHE A 37 11.85 -8.39 37.37
C PHE A 37 10.46 -9.03 37.37
N GLU A 38 10.23 -10.02 36.52
CA GLU A 38 8.98 -10.78 36.50
C GLU A 38 9.32 -12.26 36.54
N TYR A 39 8.65 -13.01 37.42
CA TYR A 39 8.89 -14.45 37.57
C TYR A 39 7.93 -15.30 36.74
N GLY A 40 6.66 -14.88 36.57
CA GLY A 40 5.61 -15.64 35.88
C GLY A 40 4.99 -14.86 34.71
N GLY A 41 4.88 -15.50 33.54
CA GLY A 41 4.24 -14.89 32.37
C GLY A 41 4.74 -15.49 31.07
N GLY A 42 4.16 -16.61 30.62
CA GLY A 42 4.54 -17.25 29.35
C GLY A 42 6.03 -17.59 29.22
N SER A 43 6.47 -17.90 28.00
CA SER A 43 7.80 -18.47 27.69
C SER A 43 9.00 -17.55 28.02
N ASN A 44 8.78 -16.25 28.27
CA ASN A 44 9.83 -15.26 28.51
C ASN A 44 9.38 -14.19 29.53
N PRO A 45 10.17 -13.90 30.58
CA PRO A 45 9.86 -12.87 31.57
C PRO A 45 9.92 -11.45 30.97
N LYS A 46 8.99 -10.55 31.35
CA LYS A 46 9.00 -9.14 30.93
C LYS A 46 10.06 -8.33 31.69
N SER A 47 11.30 -8.39 31.21
CA SER A 47 12.39 -7.56 31.72
C SER A 47 12.35 -6.15 31.11
N MET A 48 12.06 -5.14 31.93
CA MET A 48 12.01 -3.72 31.53
C MET A 48 13.14 -2.93 32.20
N HIS A 49 13.66 -1.95 31.48
CA HIS A 49 14.50 -0.88 32.02
C HIS A 49 14.16 0.41 31.29
N LEU A 50 13.71 1.43 32.01
CA LEU A 50 13.12 2.64 31.47
C LEU A 50 13.79 3.87 32.06
N ASP A 51 14.19 4.81 31.21
CA ASP A 51 14.57 6.17 31.61
C ASP A 51 13.41 7.10 31.27
N VAL A 52 12.78 7.71 32.27
CA VAL A 52 11.61 8.58 32.09
C VAL A 52 11.92 9.98 32.59
N GLN A 53 11.74 11.00 31.74
CA GLN A 53 11.94 12.41 32.11
C GLN A 53 10.68 13.22 31.83
N PHE A 54 10.36 14.15 32.74
CA PHE A 54 9.30 15.14 32.56
C PHE A 54 9.45 16.33 33.49
N TYR A 55 8.74 17.40 33.18
CA TYR A 55 8.53 18.57 34.03
C TYR A 55 7.04 18.85 34.11
N ARG A 56 6.50 18.99 35.33
CA ARG A 56 5.11 19.41 35.54
C ARG A 56 5.10 20.86 36.02
N SER A 57 4.51 21.78 35.27
CA SER A 57 4.47 23.20 35.67
C SER A 57 3.29 23.51 36.57
N SER A 58 3.45 24.43 37.53
CA SER A 58 2.34 25.09 38.24
C SER A 58 1.59 26.11 37.37
N THR A 59 2.24 26.61 36.32
CA THR A 59 1.74 27.76 35.52
C THR A 59 1.19 27.35 34.17
N GLN A 60 1.62 26.20 33.66
CA GLN A 60 1.24 25.69 32.34
C GLN A 60 0.55 24.35 32.50
N ALA A 61 -0.59 24.18 31.82
CA ALA A 61 -1.37 22.96 31.89
C ALA A 61 -0.57 21.77 31.31
N GLY A 62 -0.59 20.65 32.04
CA GLY A 62 -0.02 19.38 31.58
C GLY A 62 1.48 19.17 31.84
N PHE A 63 2.03 18.16 31.18
CA PHE A 63 3.44 17.76 31.28
C PHE A 63 4.27 18.35 30.15
N GLN A 64 5.51 18.68 30.45
CA GLN A 64 6.46 19.31 29.53
C GLN A 64 7.79 18.59 29.54
N ARG A 65 8.59 18.83 28.50
CA ARG A 65 9.95 18.26 28.38
C ARG A 65 9.95 16.76 28.65
N THR A 66 8.94 16.09 28.10
CA THR A 66 8.68 14.68 28.35
C THR A 66 9.51 13.83 27.40
N SER A 67 10.17 12.80 27.90
CA SER A 67 10.80 11.78 27.08
C SER A 67 10.83 10.46 27.82
N MET A 68 10.82 9.37 27.07
CA MET A 68 11.21 8.07 27.62
C MET A 68 12.21 7.37 26.72
N ARG A 69 13.03 6.51 27.34
CA ARG A 69 13.86 5.55 26.64
C ARG A 69 13.64 4.18 27.27
N SER A 70 13.50 3.15 26.45
CA SER A 70 13.55 1.77 26.92
C SER A 70 14.89 1.12 26.55
N SER A 71 15.43 0.30 27.43
CA SER A 71 16.59 -0.56 27.15
C SER A 71 16.39 -2.01 27.59
N GLY A 72 15.19 -2.36 28.08
CA GLY A 72 14.84 -3.73 28.44
C GLY A 72 14.43 -4.58 27.24
N ALA A 73 14.31 -5.90 27.44
CA ALA A 73 13.76 -6.82 26.43
C ALA A 73 12.25 -6.61 26.21
N TYR A 74 11.57 -6.00 27.18
CA TYR A 74 10.16 -5.65 27.14
C TYR A 74 9.99 -4.13 27.31
N THR A 75 9.16 -3.52 26.44
CA THR A 75 8.80 -2.10 26.52
C THR A 75 7.30 -1.98 26.75
N PRO A 76 6.84 -1.62 27.96
CA PRO A 76 5.43 -1.36 28.23
C PRO A 76 5.02 0.02 27.70
N ALA A 77 3.72 0.25 27.56
CA ALA A 77 3.20 1.60 27.45
C ALA A 77 3.54 2.40 28.73
N VAL A 78 4.05 3.62 28.59
CA VAL A 78 4.35 4.50 29.74
C VAL A 78 3.55 5.77 29.61
N ARG A 79 2.83 6.14 30.67
CA ARG A 79 2.00 7.35 30.70
C ARG A 79 2.35 8.20 31.90
N LEU A 80 2.20 9.50 31.74
CA LEU A 80 2.18 10.47 32.83
C LEU A 80 0.72 10.84 33.10
N GLY A 81 0.37 11.08 34.35
CA GLY A 81 -0.96 11.53 34.72
C GLY A 81 -0.95 12.32 36.02
N VAL A 82 -2.03 13.04 36.29
CA VAL A 82 -2.27 13.69 37.58
C VAL A 82 -3.46 12.98 38.22
N LYS A 83 -3.31 12.50 39.45
CA LYS A 83 -4.42 11.87 40.17
C LYS A 83 -5.47 12.93 40.53
N ARG A 84 -6.71 12.69 40.13
CA ARG A 84 -7.82 13.65 40.32
C ARG A 84 -8.01 13.97 41.80
N GLY A 85 -8.14 15.24 42.12
CA GLY A 85 -8.46 15.72 43.47
C GLY A 85 -7.29 15.69 44.48
N THR A 86 -6.12 15.13 44.14
CA THR A 86 -4.98 15.06 45.08
C THR A 86 -3.74 15.81 44.61
N ASN A 87 -3.74 16.37 43.40
CA ASN A 87 -2.59 17.08 42.82
C ASN A 87 -1.30 16.23 42.72
N GLN A 88 -1.43 14.91 42.70
CA GLN A 88 -0.30 13.98 42.67
C GLN A 88 0.07 13.60 41.25
N THR A 89 1.35 13.69 40.91
CA THR A 89 1.85 13.18 39.63
C THR A 89 2.02 11.68 39.68
N ALA A 90 1.61 10.98 38.63
CA ALA A 90 1.78 9.55 38.47
C ALA A 90 2.57 9.22 37.21
N VAL A 91 3.48 8.24 37.33
CA VAL A 91 4.09 7.52 36.21
C VAL A 91 3.42 6.15 36.15
N ILE A 92 2.73 5.87 35.05
CA ILE A 92 1.84 4.72 34.88
C ILE A 92 2.47 3.79 33.86
N ILE A 93 2.70 2.55 34.25
CA ILE A 93 3.45 1.54 33.50
C ILE A 93 2.50 0.42 33.09
N GLY A 94 2.44 0.15 31.79
CA GLY A 94 1.62 -0.89 31.19
C GLY A 94 0.21 -0.44 30.78
N GLY A 95 -0.53 -1.37 30.20
CA GLY A 95 -1.96 -1.21 29.90
C GLY A 95 -2.85 -1.56 31.10
N VAL A 96 -4.07 -1.03 31.14
CA VAL A 96 -5.06 -1.42 32.17
C VAL A 96 -5.51 -2.88 32.04
N ASP A 97 -5.32 -3.47 30.87
CA ASP A 97 -5.58 -4.89 30.59
C ASP A 97 -4.30 -5.73 30.60
N GLU A 98 -3.18 -5.19 31.07
CA GLU A 98 -1.90 -5.87 31.03
C GLU A 98 -1.79 -6.94 32.11
N ALA A 99 -1.55 -8.18 31.69
CA ALA A 99 -1.33 -9.30 32.60
C ALA A 99 0.12 -9.33 33.12
N TRP A 100 0.26 -9.56 34.41
CA TRP A 100 1.53 -9.72 35.12
C TRP A 100 1.51 -11.01 35.96
N GLY A 101 2.66 -11.66 36.10
CA GLY A 101 2.84 -12.76 37.05
C GLY A 101 4.08 -12.56 37.92
N TYR A 102 3.84 -12.30 39.21
CA TYR A 102 4.86 -11.91 40.19
C TYR A 102 5.73 -10.74 39.71
N PRO A 103 5.13 -9.59 39.32
CA PRO A 103 5.90 -8.43 38.91
C PRO A 103 6.58 -7.80 40.14
N HIS A 104 7.86 -7.49 40.01
CA HIS A 104 8.57 -6.58 40.88
C HIS A 104 9.07 -5.42 40.02
N ILE A 105 8.45 -4.25 40.16
CA ILE A 105 8.80 -3.05 39.40
C ILE A 105 9.22 -1.98 40.40
N ALA A 106 10.36 -1.32 40.17
CA ALA A 106 10.87 -0.33 41.10
C ALA A 106 11.44 0.88 40.37
N VAL A 107 11.23 2.06 40.97
CA VAL A 107 11.95 3.28 40.62
C VAL A 107 13.30 3.22 41.33
N THR A 108 14.31 2.71 40.61
CA THR A 108 15.63 2.40 41.15
C THR A 108 16.50 3.63 41.34
N LYS A 109 16.30 4.66 40.50
CA LYS A 109 16.91 5.98 40.69
C LYS A 109 15.95 7.12 40.38
N ALA A 110 16.09 8.22 41.11
CA ALA A 110 15.41 9.47 40.81
C ALA A 110 16.32 10.69 40.94
N LEU A 111 16.18 11.58 39.96
CA LEU A 111 16.70 12.94 39.94
C LEU A 111 15.50 13.90 39.99
N LEU A 112 15.39 14.63 41.09
CA LEU A 112 14.31 15.58 41.34
C LEU A 112 14.91 16.99 41.49
N GLY A 113 14.32 17.98 40.82
CA GLY A 113 14.82 19.36 40.83
C GLY A 113 13.68 20.39 40.91
N HIS A 114 13.72 21.25 41.93
CA HIS A 114 12.86 22.42 42.09
C HIS A 114 13.44 23.38 43.13
N THR A 115 13.09 24.67 43.10
CA THR A 115 13.41 25.62 44.18
C THR A 115 12.57 25.28 45.42
N GLY A 116 13.18 24.75 46.48
CA GLY A 116 12.47 24.36 47.70
C GLY A 116 11.89 22.93 47.68
N LEU A 117 12.58 21.98 47.03
CA LEU A 117 12.23 20.56 47.07
C LEU A 117 12.10 20.08 48.52
N THR A 118 10.96 19.46 48.85
CA THR A 118 10.64 18.96 50.20
C THR A 118 11.03 17.49 50.38
N ASP A 119 11.32 17.05 51.60
CA ASP A 119 11.61 15.64 51.94
C ASP A 119 10.51 14.66 51.49
N ALA A 120 9.25 15.12 51.48
CA ALA A 120 8.12 14.34 50.99
C ALA A 120 8.32 13.89 49.54
N MET A 121 8.84 14.76 48.66
CA MET A 121 9.11 14.42 47.25
C MET A 121 10.20 13.36 47.08
N CYS A 122 11.07 13.21 48.07
CA CYS A 122 12.16 12.24 48.07
C CYS A 122 11.79 10.90 48.72
N THR A 123 10.66 10.78 49.42
CA THR A 123 10.34 9.60 50.25
C THR A 123 8.87 9.18 50.30
N GLY A 124 7.93 10.06 49.95
CA GLY A 124 6.48 9.84 50.07
C GLY A 124 5.79 9.29 48.82
N TRP A 125 6.54 8.62 47.95
CA TRP A 125 5.98 8.00 46.75
C TRP A 125 5.23 6.72 47.11
N THR A 126 4.14 6.45 46.42
CA THR A 126 3.32 5.24 46.58
C THR A 126 3.19 4.49 45.26
N SER A 127 2.96 3.19 45.30
CA SER A 127 2.64 2.40 44.11
C SER A 127 1.24 1.79 44.23
N GLU A 128 0.50 1.73 43.14
CA GLU A 128 -0.81 1.08 43.07
C GLU A 128 -0.99 0.36 41.73
N LEU A 129 -1.81 -0.70 41.72
CA LEU A 129 -2.29 -1.32 40.49
C LEU A 129 -3.61 -0.64 40.09
N VAL A 130 -3.71 -0.17 38.86
CA VAL A 130 -4.89 0.52 38.34
C VAL A 130 -5.49 -0.24 37.16
N THR A 131 -6.81 -0.45 37.23
CA THR A 131 -7.60 -1.12 36.17
C THR A 131 -8.39 -0.14 35.32
N SER A 132 -8.30 1.16 35.61
CA SER A 132 -8.83 2.25 34.79
C SER A 132 -7.93 3.48 34.91
N LEU A 133 -7.87 4.27 33.84
CA LEU A 133 -7.18 5.56 33.82
C LEU A 133 -8.09 6.74 34.18
N ASP A 134 -9.38 6.51 34.44
CA ASP A 134 -10.36 7.57 34.70
C ASP A 134 -10.06 8.40 35.95
N ASN A 135 -9.34 7.80 36.91
CA ASN A 135 -8.87 8.46 38.13
C ASN A 135 -7.72 9.46 37.88
N PHE A 136 -7.22 9.53 36.64
CA PHE A 136 -6.18 10.45 36.23
C PHE A 136 -6.71 11.50 35.26
N GLU A 137 -6.10 12.68 35.32
CA GLU A 137 -6.28 13.77 34.37
C GLU A 137 -4.94 14.17 33.77
N ASN A 138 -4.97 14.93 32.67
CA ASN A 138 -3.77 15.30 31.91
C ASN A 138 -2.90 14.08 31.53
N VAL A 139 -3.54 12.98 31.13
CA VAL A 139 -2.84 11.74 30.78
C VAL A 139 -2.09 11.93 29.47
N VAL A 140 -0.78 11.71 29.50
CA VAL A 140 0.11 11.82 28.33
C VAL A 140 0.87 10.51 28.17
N GLU A 141 0.72 9.87 27.01
CA GLU A 141 1.52 8.69 26.66
C GLU A 141 2.89 9.10 26.11
N LEU A 142 3.94 8.49 26.67
CA LEU A 142 5.32 8.74 26.29
C LEU A 142 5.74 7.80 25.16
N LYS A 143 6.51 8.34 24.21
CA LYS A 143 7.08 7.57 23.09
C LYS A 143 8.54 7.24 23.36
N ASP A 144 8.94 6.01 23.06
CA ASP A 144 10.34 5.59 23.18
C ASP A 144 11.20 6.28 22.13
N THR A 145 12.09 7.14 22.60
CA THR A 145 13.02 7.91 21.75
C THR A 145 13.98 6.99 20.98
N ALA A 146 14.22 5.74 21.42
CA ALA A 146 15.05 4.76 20.71
C ALA A 146 14.30 4.04 19.57
N THR A 147 12.98 3.94 19.64
CA THR A 147 12.17 3.27 18.59
C THR A 147 12.01 4.13 17.33
N ASP A 148 12.34 5.42 17.40
CA ASP A 148 12.25 6.35 16.27
C ASP A 148 13.48 6.31 15.33
N THR A 149 14.44 5.39 15.54
CA THR A 149 15.72 5.40 14.80
C THR A 149 16.15 4.09 14.14
N SER A 150 15.40 2.98 14.27
CA SER A 150 15.84 1.66 13.76
C SER A 150 15.03 1.06 12.60
N GLY A 151 13.98 1.75 12.11
CA GLY A 151 13.20 1.32 10.94
C GLY A 151 13.25 2.33 9.80
N ASP A 152 12.93 1.89 8.58
CA ASP A 152 12.75 2.84 7.47
C ASP A 152 11.72 3.90 7.86
N PRO A 153 11.93 5.17 7.46
CA PRO A 153 10.93 6.21 7.64
C PRO A 153 9.57 5.78 7.07
N LEU A 154 8.50 6.30 7.66
CA LEU A 154 7.15 6.10 7.14
C LEU A 154 7.09 6.49 5.66
N LEU A 155 6.38 5.68 4.88
CA LEU A 155 6.14 5.87 3.45
C LEU A 155 7.39 5.80 2.56
N TRP A 156 8.58 5.54 3.12
CA TRP A 156 9.79 5.39 2.31
C TRP A 156 9.76 4.09 1.50
N PRO A 157 9.89 4.18 0.16
CA PRO A 157 9.92 3.01 -0.69
C PRO A 157 11.22 2.23 -0.52
N ARG A 158 11.09 0.90 -0.46
CA ARG A 158 12.18 -0.06 -0.56
C ARG A 158 11.74 -1.30 -1.33
N THR A 159 12.66 -2.22 -1.56
CA THR A 159 12.36 -3.48 -2.23
C THR A 159 12.30 -4.65 -1.24
N SER A 160 11.29 -5.51 -1.42
CA SER A 160 11.22 -6.86 -0.87
C SER A 160 11.62 -7.90 -1.93
N PRO A 161 12.31 -9.00 -1.57
CA PRO A 161 12.69 -10.04 -2.53
C PRO A 161 11.48 -10.77 -3.13
N SER A 162 10.35 -10.87 -2.41
CA SER A 162 9.13 -11.50 -2.94
C SER A 162 7.87 -10.99 -2.25
N ARG A 163 6.71 -11.22 -2.89
CA ARG A 163 5.40 -10.87 -2.32
C ARG A 163 5.04 -11.68 -1.08
N THR A 164 5.60 -12.88 -0.95
CA THR A 164 5.39 -13.77 0.19
C THR A 164 6.26 -13.44 1.40
N HIS A 165 7.28 -12.59 1.23
CA HIS A 165 8.21 -12.17 2.29
C HIS A 165 8.18 -10.65 2.51
N ILE A 166 7.01 -10.02 2.33
CA ILE A 166 6.83 -8.63 2.76
C ILE A 166 6.81 -8.61 4.28
N GLN A 167 7.67 -7.78 4.88
CA GLN A 167 7.80 -7.66 6.32
C GLN A 167 6.53 -7.07 6.94
N SER A 168 6.23 -7.46 8.19
CA SER A 168 5.14 -6.88 8.95
C SER A 168 5.28 -5.35 9.04
N GLY A 169 4.17 -4.66 8.87
CA GLY A 169 4.09 -3.20 8.86
C GLY A 169 4.37 -2.56 7.50
N TYR A 170 4.62 -3.34 6.45
CA TYR A 170 4.85 -2.86 5.09
C TYR A 170 3.70 -3.25 4.17
N ALA A 171 3.46 -2.42 3.14
CA ALA A 171 2.52 -2.75 2.08
C ALA A 171 3.19 -2.61 0.70
N PRO A 172 2.80 -3.43 -0.29
CA PRO A 172 3.27 -3.27 -1.66
C PRO A 172 2.75 -1.96 -2.27
N LEU A 173 3.54 -1.34 -3.13
CA LEU A 173 3.16 -0.14 -3.89
C LEU A 173 2.47 -0.57 -5.20
N ASP A 174 1.25 -1.10 -5.11
CA ASP A 174 0.48 -1.67 -6.23
C ASP A 174 -0.67 -0.76 -6.72
N GLY A 175 -0.76 0.46 -6.20
CA GLY A 175 -1.86 1.38 -6.53
C GLY A 175 -3.16 1.14 -5.77
N GLN A 176 -3.17 0.27 -4.76
CA GLN A 176 -4.36 -0.09 -3.99
C GLN A 176 -4.83 1.03 -3.06
N GLU A 177 -6.14 1.10 -2.80
CA GLU A 177 -6.68 1.95 -1.73
C GLU A 177 -6.60 1.25 -0.37
N LEU A 178 -6.24 2.01 0.66
CA LEU A 178 -6.14 1.55 2.03
C LEU A 178 -6.92 2.47 2.98
N SER A 179 -7.35 1.92 4.12
CA SER A 179 -8.17 2.63 5.11
C SER A 179 -7.33 3.60 5.95
N ARG A 180 -7.78 4.86 6.06
CA ARG A 180 -7.17 5.85 6.95
C ARG A 180 -7.24 5.42 8.42
N ALA A 181 -8.32 4.73 8.81
CA ALA A 181 -8.50 4.26 10.18
C ALA A 181 -7.57 3.10 10.54
N LEU A 182 -7.21 2.27 9.56
CA LEU A 182 -6.30 1.13 9.78
C LEU A 182 -4.82 1.56 9.74
N TYR A 183 -4.49 2.64 9.01
CA TYR A 183 -3.14 3.18 8.93
C TYR A 183 -3.12 4.68 9.29
N PRO A 184 -3.40 5.04 10.55
CA PRO A 184 -3.50 6.44 10.98
C PRO A 184 -2.16 7.19 10.87
N ASP A 185 -1.04 6.51 11.13
CA ASP A 185 0.31 7.09 11.03
C ASP A 185 0.68 7.41 9.58
N ALA A 186 0.46 6.47 8.66
CA ALA A 186 0.64 6.69 7.23
C ALA A 186 -0.22 7.86 6.74
N TRP A 187 -1.50 7.88 7.16
CA TRP A 187 -2.41 8.97 6.79
C TRP A 187 -1.91 10.33 7.28
N ALA A 188 -1.50 10.44 8.54
CA ALA A 188 -0.96 11.67 9.10
C ALA A 188 0.30 12.14 8.34
N ALA A 189 1.19 11.22 7.97
CA ALA A 189 2.39 11.53 7.19
C ALA A 189 2.07 11.98 5.74
N ILE A 190 1.05 11.41 5.10
CA ILE A 190 0.58 11.87 3.80
C ILE A 190 0.03 13.30 3.92
N GLN A 191 -0.76 13.59 4.96
CA GLN A 191 -1.32 14.93 5.20
C GLN A 191 -0.26 15.98 5.52
N SER A 192 0.85 15.59 6.18
CA SER A 192 1.96 16.51 6.46
C SER A 192 2.85 16.80 5.25
N GLY A 193 2.56 16.19 4.09
CA GLY A 193 3.33 16.39 2.85
C GLY A 193 4.62 15.58 2.78
N ALA A 194 4.72 14.46 3.51
CA ALA A 194 5.91 13.61 3.49
C ALA A 194 6.16 12.91 2.13
N VAL A 195 5.15 12.87 1.26
CA VAL A 195 5.18 12.21 -0.06
C VAL A 195 4.45 13.06 -1.11
N PRO A 196 4.77 12.91 -2.42
CA PRO A 196 4.03 13.58 -3.48
C PRO A 196 2.59 13.07 -3.54
N VAL A 197 1.65 14.00 -3.62
CA VAL A 197 0.21 13.74 -3.70
C VAL A 197 -0.38 14.43 -4.94
N VAL A 198 -1.20 13.69 -5.68
CA VAL A 198 -2.03 14.22 -6.78
C VAL A 198 -3.51 13.96 -6.47
N THR A 199 -4.42 14.56 -7.24
CA THR A 199 -5.84 14.25 -7.07
C THR A 199 -6.17 12.84 -7.54
N GLU A 200 -7.19 12.22 -6.95
CA GLU A 200 -7.65 10.88 -7.36
C GLU A 200 -8.08 10.87 -8.84
N ALA A 201 -8.75 11.93 -9.30
CA ALA A 201 -9.18 12.06 -10.69
C ALA A 201 -7.97 12.06 -11.66
N GLU A 202 -6.92 12.81 -11.32
CA GLU A 202 -5.68 12.86 -12.11
C GLU A 202 -4.95 11.52 -12.14
N TRP A 203 -4.89 10.82 -11.01
CA TRP A 203 -4.25 9.50 -10.89
C TRP A 203 -4.95 8.44 -11.74
N GLN A 204 -6.29 8.47 -11.75
CA GLN A 204 -7.10 7.53 -12.55
C GLN A 204 -7.01 7.82 -14.05
N ALA A 205 -7.04 9.11 -14.43
CA ALA A 205 -7.03 9.53 -15.83
C ALA A 205 -5.66 9.37 -16.50
N ASP A 206 -4.57 9.59 -15.76
CA ASP A 206 -3.22 9.63 -16.31
C ASP A 206 -2.31 8.58 -15.64
N PRO A 207 -2.01 7.46 -16.32
CA PRO A 207 -1.08 6.47 -15.82
C PRO A 207 0.30 7.01 -15.44
N LEU A 208 0.72 8.17 -15.99
CA LEU A 208 1.98 8.80 -15.63
C LEU A 208 1.95 9.48 -14.25
N LYS A 209 0.79 9.68 -13.65
CA LYS A 209 0.64 10.23 -12.29
C LYS A 209 0.59 9.16 -11.20
N ARG A 210 0.61 7.87 -11.59
CA ARG A 210 0.45 6.77 -10.65
C ARG A 210 1.64 6.53 -9.74
N GLY A 211 2.75 7.25 -9.94
CA GLY A 211 3.88 7.27 -9.03
C GLY A 211 3.64 8.07 -7.74
N ALA A 212 2.56 8.86 -7.69
CA ALA A 212 2.16 9.67 -6.54
C ALA A 212 1.04 9.00 -5.72
N TRP A 213 0.91 9.45 -4.47
CA TRP A 213 -0.19 9.09 -3.58
C TRP A 213 -1.44 9.92 -3.90
N THR A 214 -2.60 9.50 -3.41
CA THR A 214 -3.82 10.31 -3.44
C THR A 214 -4.52 10.27 -2.09
N TYR A 215 -5.42 11.23 -1.86
CA TYR A 215 -6.35 11.18 -0.72
C TYR A 215 -7.49 10.16 -0.91
N GLY A 216 -7.36 9.20 -1.85
CA GLY A 216 -8.31 8.12 -2.09
C GLY A 216 -9.71 8.65 -2.42
N ASN A 217 -10.72 8.01 -1.84
CA ASN A 217 -12.14 8.36 -2.05
C ASN A 217 -12.57 9.71 -1.45
N GLY A 218 -11.65 10.49 -0.88
CA GLY A 218 -11.92 11.79 -0.27
C GLY A 218 -12.36 11.74 1.20
N SER A 219 -12.77 10.60 1.74
CA SER A 219 -13.33 10.50 3.10
C SER A 219 -12.61 9.48 3.99
N THR A 220 -12.55 8.22 3.58
CA THR A 220 -12.16 7.09 4.45
C THR A 220 -10.90 6.37 4.00
N THR A 221 -10.45 6.58 2.77
CA THR A 221 -9.28 5.90 2.19
C THR A 221 -8.18 6.86 1.76
N PHE A 222 -6.98 6.33 1.54
CA PHE A 222 -5.94 6.94 0.72
C PHE A 222 -5.49 5.91 -0.32
N ARG A 223 -4.91 6.35 -1.44
CA ARG A 223 -4.37 5.45 -2.46
C ARG A 223 -2.85 5.43 -2.42
N MET A 224 -2.29 4.23 -2.46
CA MET A 224 -0.85 4.02 -2.63
C MET A 224 -0.41 4.33 -4.07
N PRO A 225 0.85 4.69 -4.32
CA PRO A 225 1.38 4.74 -5.67
C PRO A 225 1.52 3.32 -6.25
N ASP A 226 1.56 3.22 -7.58
CA ASP A 226 1.67 1.96 -8.32
C ASP A 226 3.08 1.76 -8.91
N TRP A 227 4.08 1.63 -8.06
CA TRP A 227 5.47 1.44 -8.49
C TRP A 227 5.74 0.03 -9.02
N ASN A 228 4.91 -0.94 -8.65
CA ASN A 228 4.97 -2.30 -9.18
C ASN A 228 4.19 -2.50 -10.49
N GLY A 229 3.50 -1.46 -10.99
CA GLY A 229 2.74 -1.49 -12.23
C GLY A 229 1.61 -2.52 -12.25
N LYS A 230 0.90 -2.69 -11.13
CA LYS A 230 -0.16 -3.69 -10.95
C LYS A 230 -1.56 -3.16 -11.24
N SER A 231 -1.76 -1.86 -11.22
CA SER A 231 -3.04 -1.27 -11.57
C SER A 231 -3.31 -1.40 -13.07
N ALA A 232 -4.57 -1.61 -13.44
CA ALA A 232 -4.98 -1.76 -14.84
C ALA A 232 -4.60 -0.50 -15.66
N GLY A 233 -3.93 -0.69 -16.80
CA GLY A 233 -3.46 0.40 -17.66
C GLY A 233 -2.18 1.09 -17.18
N SER A 234 -1.50 0.57 -16.17
CA SER A 234 -0.20 1.09 -15.74
C SER A 234 0.87 0.87 -16.81
N LYS A 235 1.89 1.74 -16.81
CA LYS A 235 2.96 1.71 -17.82
C LYS A 235 4.01 0.63 -17.61
N GLY A 236 4.01 -0.02 -16.44
CA GLY A 236 4.97 -1.05 -16.06
C GLY A 236 5.48 -0.82 -14.64
N ALA A 237 6.35 -1.72 -14.18
CA ALA A 237 7.07 -1.53 -12.92
C ALA A 237 8.17 -0.47 -13.11
N VAL A 238 8.36 0.40 -12.10
CA VAL A 238 9.20 1.59 -12.25
C VAL A 238 10.58 1.42 -11.62
N PHE A 239 11.54 2.21 -12.13
CA PHE A 239 12.81 2.49 -11.48
C PHE A 239 12.82 3.95 -11.02
N VAL A 240 13.36 4.21 -9.83
CA VAL A 240 13.51 5.57 -9.31
C VAL A 240 14.73 6.23 -9.95
N ARG A 241 14.56 7.48 -10.39
CA ARG A 241 15.63 8.34 -10.92
C ARG A 241 15.78 9.60 -10.06
N GLY A 242 16.93 10.26 -10.17
CA GLY A 242 17.11 11.60 -9.62
C GLY A 242 16.17 12.62 -10.26
N ASP A 243 15.86 13.68 -9.50
CA ASP A 243 14.93 14.76 -9.83
C ASP A 243 15.56 15.92 -10.63
N GLY A 244 16.84 15.82 -10.98
CA GLY A 244 17.56 16.80 -11.78
C GLY A 244 17.20 16.82 -13.27
N ALA A 245 18.11 17.29 -14.12
CA ALA A 245 17.89 17.44 -15.56
C ALA A 245 17.30 16.17 -16.22
N LEU A 246 16.40 16.39 -17.18
CA LEU A 246 15.72 15.36 -17.98
C LEU A 246 14.74 14.45 -17.18
N CYS A 247 14.36 14.82 -15.96
CA CYS A 247 13.30 14.16 -15.19
C CYS A 247 11.89 14.52 -15.73
N ALA A 248 10.85 13.89 -15.17
CA ALA A 248 9.45 14.18 -15.49
C ALA A 248 8.91 15.50 -14.90
N GLY A 249 9.78 16.35 -14.34
CA GLY A 249 9.46 17.71 -13.89
C GLY A 249 8.95 17.84 -12.46
N ALA A 250 8.38 16.79 -11.85
CA ALA A 250 7.94 16.81 -10.46
C ALA A 250 8.05 15.42 -9.79
N PRO A 251 8.26 15.34 -8.46
CA PRO A 251 8.22 14.09 -7.72
C PRO A 251 6.87 13.36 -7.88
N GLY A 252 6.91 12.02 -7.97
CA GLY A 252 5.72 11.20 -8.15
C GLY A 252 5.24 11.04 -9.60
N MET A 253 5.85 11.76 -10.56
CA MET A 253 5.56 11.60 -11.98
C MET A 253 6.39 10.44 -12.57
N ILE A 254 5.71 9.52 -13.25
CA ILE A 254 6.32 8.46 -14.05
C ILE A 254 6.69 9.02 -15.42
N GLN A 255 7.90 8.71 -15.85
CA GLN A 255 8.39 9.00 -17.18
C GLN A 255 8.33 7.74 -18.04
N GLY A 256 7.80 7.85 -19.25
CA GLY A 256 7.83 6.75 -20.22
C GLY A 256 9.26 6.37 -20.61
N ASP A 257 9.42 5.14 -21.08
CA ASP A 257 10.70 4.68 -21.62
C ASP A 257 11.03 5.40 -22.92
N ALA A 258 12.31 5.66 -23.13
CA ALA A 258 12.81 6.26 -24.36
C ALA A 258 14.17 5.65 -24.68
N ILE A 259 14.37 5.27 -25.94
CA ILE A 259 15.69 4.93 -26.47
C ILE A 259 16.29 6.16 -27.15
N ARG A 260 17.63 6.24 -27.20
CA ARG A 260 18.31 7.28 -27.96
C ARG A 260 18.10 7.09 -29.46
N ASN A 261 18.35 8.16 -30.22
CA ASN A 261 18.22 8.15 -31.67
C ASN A 261 19.02 6.99 -32.30
N ILE A 262 18.41 6.26 -33.23
CA ILE A 262 19.04 5.19 -33.99
C ILE A 262 19.28 5.71 -35.40
N THR A 263 20.54 5.72 -35.82
CA THR A 263 20.94 6.22 -37.13
C THR A 263 21.33 5.08 -38.06
N GLY A 264 21.12 5.30 -39.35
CA GLY A 264 21.66 4.48 -40.42
C GLY A 264 21.79 5.33 -41.67
N GLU A 265 22.59 4.85 -42.61
CA GLU A 265 22.80 5.51 -43.90
C GLU A 265 22.87 4.48 -45.02
N PHE A 266 22.49 4.91 -46.23
CA PHE A 266 22.75 4.23 -47.49
C PHE A 266 22.97 5.30 -48.56
N GLN A 267 23.77 4.99 -49.57
CA GLN A 267 24.00 5.89 -50.69
C GLN A 267 23.27 5.38 -51.94
N ASP A 268 22.55 6.29 -52.62
CA ASP A 268 22.03 6.03 -53.96
C ASP A 268 23.10 6.40 -55.00
N GLY A 269 23.48 5.45 -55.84
CA GLY A 269 24.50 5.60 -56.86
C GLY A 269 23.92 6.15 -58.16
N ALA A 270 23.58 7.43 -58.20
CA ALA A 270 23.23 8.08 -59.46
C ALA A 270 24.50 8.30 -60.31
N GLY A 271 24.80 7.44 -61.29
CA GLY A 271 25.91 7.74 -62.20
C GLY A 271 26.26 6.75 -63.32
N THR A 272 26.32 5.44 -63.10
CA THR A 272 26.91 4.55 -64.12
C THR A 272 26.33 3.15 -64.10
N GLY A 273 25.23 2.92 -64.82
CA GLY A 273 24.82 1.61 -65.39
C GLY A 273 24.65 0.40 -64.45
N THR A 274 24.91 0.55 -63.16
CA THR A 274 24.82 -0.47 -62.12
C THR A 274 24.10 0.21 -60.97
N ASN A 275 22.77 0.21 -61.03
CA ASN A 275 21.92 0.63 -59.92
C ASN A 275 22.22 -0.30 -58.75
N ALA A 276 23.15 0.06 -57.88
CA ALA A 276 23.48 -0.70 -56.69
C ALA A 276 23.59 0.29 -55.53
N TYR A 277 22.78 0.06 -54.50
CA TYR A 277 22.92 0.77 -53.23
C TYR A 277 24.20 0.27 -52.56
N TYR A 278 25.18 1.16 -52.39
CA TYR A 278 26.43 0.88 -51.71
C TYR A 278 26.47 1.55 -50.33
N GLY A 279 27.29 1.02 -49.42
CA GLY A 279 27.57 1.67 -48.14
C GLY A 279 26.46 1.63 -47.10
N VAL A 280 25.56 0.64 -47.15
CA VAL A 280 24.50 0.46 -46.14
C VAL A 280 25.12 0.20 -44.76
N LYS A 281 24.81 1.05 -43.78
CA LYS A 281 25.30 0.96 -42.40
C LYS A 281 24.20 1.22 -41.39
N GLY A 282 24.44 0.79 -40.15
CA GLY A 282 23.53 0.99 -39.03
C GLY A 282 22.26 0.15 -39.15
N ALA A 283 21.12 0.73 -38.78
CA ALA A 283 19.84 0.04 -38.76
C ALA A 283 19.26 -0.28 -40.14
N PHE A 284 19.86 0.18 -41.24
CA PHE A 284 19.39 -0.14 -42.59
C PHE A 284 19.96 -1.46 -43.13
N GLY A 285 19.15 -2.12 -43.95
CA GLY A 285 19.51 -3.27 -44.77
C GLY A 285 19.00 -3.09 -46.20
N VAL A 286 19.68 -3.71 -47.15
CA VAL A 286 19.24 -3.77 -48.56
C VAL A 286 19.25 -5.22 -49.03
N SER A 287 18.21 -5.61 -49.78
CA SER A 287 18.15 -6.90 -50.46
C SER A 287 17.51 -6.73 -51.85
N THR A 288 17.79 -7.64 -52.78
CA THR A 288 17.13 -7.65 -54.09
C THR A 288 15.72 -8.24 -53.98
N VAL A 289 14.78 -7.77 -54.81
CA VAL A 289 13.43 -8.34 -54.92
C VAL A 289 13.34 -9.20 -56.18
N ASP A 290 12.73 -10.39 -56.08
CA ASP A 290 12.52 -11.26 -57.23
C ASP A 290 11.56 -10.63 -58.27
N SER A 291 11.75 -11.03 -59.52
CA SER A 291 11.29 -10.37 -60.75
C SER A 291 9.78 -10.20 -60.96
N GLY A 292 8.94 -10.57 -59.98
CA GLY A 292 7.48 -10.59 -60.09
C GLY A 292 6.74 -9.33 -59.62
N SER A 293 7.43 -8.33 -59.04
CA SER A 293 6.78 -7.13 -58.49
C SER A 293 6.96 -5.94 -59.45
N GLY A 294 5.90 -5.55 -60.18
CA GLY A 294 5.78 -4.21 -60.80
C GLY A 294 6.87 -3.79 -61.80
N ARG A 295 7.63 -4.71 -62.39
CA ARG A 295 8.65 -4.37 -63.38
C ARG A 295 7.98 -3.91 -64.68
N THR A 296 8.42 -2.77 -65.22
CA THR A 296 8.12 -2.42 -66.61
C THR A 296 8.70 -3.48 -67.53
N ALA A 297 7.89 -4.03 -68.45
CA ALA A 297 8.32 -5.05 -69.40
C ALA A 297 9.57 -4.57 -70.18
N GLY A 298 10.63 -5.38 -70.17
CA GLY A 298 11.91 -5.04 -70.81
C GLY A 298 12.96 -4.37 -69.91
N SER A 299 12.65 -4.07 -68.64
CA SER A 299 13.64 -3.53 -67.71
C SER A 299 14.61 -4.62 -67.20
N SER A 300 15.92 -4.38 -67.34
CA SER A 300 16.99 -5.20 -66.75
C SER A 300 17.43 -4.73 -65.36
N THR A 301 16.88 -3.61 -64.87
CA THR A 301 17.27 -3.03 -63.59
C THR A 301 16.74 -3.87 -62.41
N PRO A 302 17.59 -4.28 -61.46
CA PRO A 302 17.14 -4.95 -60.25
C PRO A 302 16.33 -4.00 -59.36
N LEU A 303 15.24 -4.50 -58.77
CA LEU A 303 14.51 -3.80 -57.72
C LEU A 303 15.17 -4.10 -56.38
N TYR A 304 15.30 -3.10 -55.53
CA TYR A 304 15.87 -3.23 -54.19
C TYR A 304 14.80 -2.97 -53.14
N LYS A 305 14.77 -3.83 -52.13
CA LYS A 305 14.03 -3.63 -50.89
C LYS A 305 14.95 -2.99 -49.87
N MET A 306 14.49 -1.88 -49.32
CA MET A 306 15.11 -1.25 -48.16
C MET A 306 14.38 -1.70 -46.91
N SER A 307 15.14 -2.04 -45.86
CA SER A 307 14.56 -2.39 -44.56
C SER A 307 15.20 -1.57 -43.46
N PHE A 308 14.41 -1.13 -42.50
CA PHE A 308 14.89 -0.65 -41.22
C PHE A 308 14.70 -1.76 -40.19
N ASP A 309 15.75 -2.07 -39.45
CA ASP A 309 15.75 -3.05 -38.38
C ASP A 309 16.68 -2.58 -37.26
N ALA A 310 16.07 -2.12 -36.16
CA ALA A 310 16.80 -1.67 -34.98
C ALA A 310 17.64 -2.77 -34.33
N SER A 311 17.24 -4.05 -34.49
CA SER A 311 17.95 -5.20 -33.90
C SER A 311 19.39 -5.35 -34.43
N ARG A 312 19.69 -4.72 -35.57
CA ARG A 312 21.03 -4.68 -36.17
C ARG A 312 22.06 -3.88 -35.36
N VAL A 313 21.61 -2.98 -34.49
CA VAL A 313 22.49 -2.08 -33.73
C VAL A 313 22.20 -2.03 -32.23
N VAL A 314 21.01 -2.45 -31.81
CA VAL A 314 20.62 -2.52 -30.39
C VAL A 314 19.77 -3.76 -30.13
N PRO A 315 19.84 -4.38 -28.94
CA PRO A 315 18.86 -5.40 -28.55
C PRO A 315 17.44 -4.82 -28.54
N THR A 316 16.48 -5.57 -29.09
CA THR A 316 15.08 -5.14 -29.19
C THR A 316 14.15 -6.07 -28.42
N ALA A 317 13.16 -5.49 -27.75
CA ALA A 317 12.06 -6.17 -27.08
C ALA A 317 10.82 -5.25 -27.10
N PRO A 318 9.63 -5.73 -26.68
CA PRO A 318 8.46 -4.86 -26.54
C PRO A 318 8.60 -3.70 -25.55
N GLU A 319 9.61 -3.73 -24.67
CA GLU A 319 9.93 -2.71 -23.67
C GLU A 319 11.44 -2.40 -23.68
N ASN A 320 11.83 -1.13 -23.62
CA ASN A 320 13.23 -0.75 -23.45
C ASN A 320 13.65 -0.87 -21.98
N ARG A 321 14.43 -1.91 -21.65
CA ARG A 321 14.85 -2.20 -20.28
C ARG A 321 16.33 -2.61 -20.18
N PRO A 322 17.07 -2.07 -19.20
CA PRO A 322 18.34 -2.66 -18.80
C PRO A 322 18.15 -4.07 -18.21
N LEU A 323 19.24 -4.82 -18.08
CA LEU A 323 19.26 -6.03 -17.25
C LEU A 323 18.80 -5.67 -15.83
N ASN A 324 17.90 -6.45 -15.27
CA ASN A 324 17.28 -6.19 -13.98
C ASN A 324 16.91 -7.49 -13.26
N VAL A 325 16.63 -7.36 -11.95
CA VAL A 325 16.09 -8.43 -11.10
C VAL A 325 14.70 -8.02 -10.60
N THR A 326 13.76 -8.96 -10.63
CA THR A 326 12.38 -8.71 -10.17
C THR A 326 12.30 -8.80 -8.65
N GLY A 327 11.89 -7.70 -8.02
CA GLY A 327 11.49 -7.63 -6.62
C GLY A 327 10.10 -7.00 -6.47
N VAL A 328 9.77 -6.55 -5.26
CA VAL A 328 8.50 -5.86 -4.97
C VAL A 328 8.79 -4.55 -4.28
N TRP A 329 8.35 -3.43 -4.86
CA TRP A 329 8.33 -2.14 -4.16
C TRP A 329 7.32 -2.20 -3.02
N VAL A 330 7.78 -1.86 -1.83
CA VAL A 330 7.01 -1.80 -0.58
C VAL A 330 7.36 -0.52 0.16
N CYS A 331 6.51 -0.08 1.08
CA CYS A 331 6.86 0.97 2.04
C CYS A 331 6.27 0.69 3.42
N ARG A 332 6.86 1.28 4.46
CA ARG A 332 6.39 1.15 5.84
C ARG A 332 5.16 2.02 6.05
N LEU A 333 4.09 1.45 6.58
CA LEU A 333 2.83 2.16 6.85
C LEU A 333 2.54 2.41 8.33
N PHE A 334 3.22 1.70 9.22
CA PHE A 334 3.08 1.87 10.66
C PHE A 334 4.27 2.62 11.24
N GLY A 335 4.00 3.47 12.23
CA GLY A 335 5.04 4.00 13.10
C GLY A 335 5.76 2.87 13.83
N ALA A 336 6.78 3.23 14.63
CA ALA A 336 7.46 2.24 15.44
C ALA A 336 6.45 1.52 16.34
N VAL A 337 6.47 0.19 16.29
CA VAL A 337 5.53 -0.67 17.02
C VAL A 337 5.87 -0.60 18.50
N THR A 338 5.10 0.16 19.27
CA THR A 338 5.32 0.35 20.71
C THR A 338 4.65 -0.72 21.59
N ASN A 339 3.87 -1.66 21.03
CA ASN A 339 3.17 -2.69 21.81
C ASN A 339 3.02 -4.03 21.04
N PRO A 340 2.98 -5.20 21.72
CA PRO A 340 2.71 -6.50 21.10
C PRO A 340 1.41 -6.55 20.29
N GLY A 341 0.31 -5.97 20.80
CA GLY A 341 -0.96 -5.89 20.07
C GLY A 341 -0.93 -4.98 18.83
N ALA A 342 -0.01 -4.00 18.80
CA ALA A 342 0.24 -3.18 17.61
C ALA A 342 1.10 -3.95 16.58
N ALA A 343 1.95 -4.89 17.02
CA ALA A 343 2.68 -5.78 16.12
C ALA A 343 1.74 -6.72 15.38
N ASP A 344 0.78 -7.31 16.10
CA ASP A 344 -0.26 -8.17 15.52
C ASP A 344 -1.17 -7.38 14.57
N ALA A 345 -1.55 -6.15 14.94
CA ALA A 345 -2.30 -5.25 14.06
C ALA A 345 -1.52 -4.87 12.81
N ALA A 346 -0.21 -4.60 12.91
CA ALA A 346 0.65 -4.30 11.77
C ALA A 346 0.79 -5.51 10.82
N GLN A 347 0.87 -6.73 11.37
CA GLN A 347 0.91 -7.96 10.58
C GLN A 347 -0.43 -8.20 9.88
N LEU A 348 -1.54 -8.11 10.63
CA LEU A 348 -2.88 -8.27 10.07
C LEU A 348 -3.15 -7.24 8.98
N ALA A 349 -2.77 -5.98 9.19
CA ALA A 349 -2.93 -4.94 8.20
C ALA A 349 -2.03 -5.16 6.97
N THR A 350 -0.83 -5.71 7.15
CA THR A 350 0.01 -6.14 6.02
C THR A 350 -0.69 -7.21 5.19
N GLU A 351 -1.29 -8.20 5.85
CA GLU A 351 -2.07 -9.24 5.19
C GLU A 351 -3.32 -8.68 4.50
N VAL A 352 -4.03 -7.74 5.13
CA VAL A 352 -5.19 -7.06 4.55
C VAL A 352 -4.78 -6.26 3.30
N ALA A 353 -3.70 -5.48 3.34
CA ALA A 353 -3.19 -4.77 2.17
C ALA A 353 -2.78 -5.74 1.05
N ARG A 354 -2.13 -6.85 1.39
CA ARG A 354 -1.78 -7.91 0.44
C ARG A 354 -3.03 -8.53 -0.20
N LEU A 355 -4.09 -8.77 0.58
CA LEU A 355 -5.36 -9.30 0.10
C LEU A 355 -6.08 -8.29 -0.80
N TRP A 356 -6.08 -6.99 -0.45
CA TRP A 356 -6.64 -5.94 -1.31
C TRP A 356 -5.90 -5.82 -2.65
N ALA A 357 -4.58 -5.92 -2.65
CA ALA A 357 -3.80 -5.98 -3.88
C ALA A 357 -4.16 -7.23 -4.74
N GLN A 358 -4.34 -8.39 -4.10
CA GLN A 358 -4.78 -9.61 -4.78
C GLN A 358 -6.21 -9.50 -5.33
N LEU A 359 -7.13 -8.89 -4.57
CA LEU A 359 -8.52 -8.71 -4.98
C LEU A 359 -8.62 -7.71 -6.14
N SER A 360 -7.86 -6.62 -6.10
CA SER A 360 -7.79 -5.64 -7.20
C SER A 360 -7.32 -6.28 -8.51
N GLY A 361 -6.35 -7.19 -8.43
CA GLY A 361 -5.91 -8.00 -9.59
C GLY A 361 -6.89 -9.09 -10.03
N LYS A 362 -7.88 -9.44 -9.20
CA LYS A 362 -8.92 -10.47 -9.49
C LYS A 362 -10.28 -9.90 -9.86
N GLN A 363 -10.49 -8.59 -9.76
CA GLN A 363 -11.68 -7.93 -10.32
C GLN A 363 -11.73 -8.02 -11.85
N ASP A 364 -10.63 -8.43 -12.48
CA ASP A 364 -10.61 -8.98 -13.84
C ASP A 364 -11.13 -10.43 -13.84
N ILE A 365 -12.47 -10.56 -13.76
CA ILE A 365 -13.20 -11.82 -13.90
C ILE A 365 -12.83 -12.53 -15.22
N SER A 366 -12.25 -11.82 -16.19
CA SER A 366 -11.67 -12.36 -17.42
C SER A 366 -10.64 -13.48 -17.18
N SER A 367 -9.87 -13.41 -16.09
CA SER A 367 -8.84 -14.40 -15.74
C SER A 367 -9.40 -15.75 -15.28
N ALA A 368 -10.67 -15.80 -14.81
CA ALA A 368 -11.34 -17.04 -14.42
C ALA A 368 -11.82 -17.88 -15.61
N TYR A 369 -11.90 -17.28 -16.81
CA TYR A 369 -12.47 -17.92 -18.00
C TYR A 369 -11.44 -18.27 -19.09
N GLY A 370 -10.16 -17.94 -18.89
CA GLY A 370 -9.07 -18.26 -19.81
C GLY A 370 -8.72 -17.11 -20.78
N PRO A 371 -7.47 -17.07 -21.31
CA PRO A 371 -7.04 -15.98 -22.19
C PRO A 371 -7.86 -15.94 -23.48
N GLY A 372 -8.27 -14.73 -23.90
CA GLY A 372 -8.99 -14.47 -25.17
C GLY A 372 -10.50 -14.28 -25.05
N LEU A 373 -11.08 -14.27 -23.84
CA LEU A 373 -12.51 -13.97 -23.66
C LEU A 373 -12.73 -12.51 -23.25
N ARG A 374 -13.50 -11.78 -24.06
CA ARG A 374 -14.05 -10.47 -23.67
C ARG A 374 -15.49 -10.62 -23.23
N ASN A 375 -15.77 -10.24 -21.99
CA ASN A 375 -17.12 -10.15 -21.43
C ASN A 375 -17.58 -8.70 -21.42
N ILE A 376 -18.74 -8.42 -21.99
CA ILE A 376 -19.41 -7.13 -21.90
C ILE A 376 -20.67 -7.32 -21.06
N SER A 377 -20.71 -6.68 -19.90
CA SER A 377 -21.89 -6.64 -19.04
C SER A 377 -22.80 -5.49 -19.44
N TYR A 378 -24.11 -5.73 -19.47
CA TYR A 378 -25.10 -4.73 -19.82
C TYR A 378 -26.10 -4.50 -18.69
N THR A 379 -26.50 -3.25 -18.52
CA THR A 379 -27.58 -2.83 -17.63
C THR A 379 -28.94 -3.04 -18.30
N SER A 380 -30.02 -3.02 -17.51
CA SER A 380 -31.40 -3.09 -18.01
C SER A 380 -31.79 -1.93 -18.93
N ALA A 381 -31.08 -0.80 -18.85
CA ALA A 381 -31.24 0.33 -19.77
C ALA A 381 -30.62 0.06 -21.16
N GLN A 382 -29.59 -0.79 -21.24
CA GLN A 382 -28.89 -1.13 -22.48
C GLN A 382 -29.41 -2.42 -23.14
N ARG A 383 -29.93 -3.34 -22.32
CA ARG A 383 -30.52 -4.62 -22.74
C ARG A 383 -31.86 -4.85 -22.02
N ALA A 384 -32.95 -4.70 -22.75
CA ALA A 384 -34.32 -4.79 -22.24
C ALA A 384 -35.02 -6.08 -22.67
N SER A 385 -35.98 -6.51 -21.85
CA SER A 385 -36.80 -7.70 -22.09
C SER A 385 -37.54 -7.62 -23.43
N GLY A 386 -37.46 -8.67 -24.25
CA GLY A 386 -38.18 -8.79 -25.52
C GLY A 386 -37.67 -7.92 -26.68
N VAL A 387 -36.60 -7.14 -26.47
CA VAL A 387 -35.97 -6.34 -27.53
C VAL A 387 -35.04 -7.22 -28.37
N VAL A 388 -35.09 -7.03 -29.69
CA VAL A 388 -34.25 -7.76 -30.64
C VAL A 388 -32.88 -7.08 -30.79
N TYR A 389 -31.83 -7.87 -30.66
CA TYR A 389 -30.43 -7.48 -30.82
C TYR A 389 -29.77 -8.29 -31.94
N TYR A 390 -28.68 -7.76 -32.50
CA TYR A 390 -27.92 -8.41 -33.56
C TYR A 390 -26.47 -8.60 -33.15
N ASN A 391 -25.88 -9.75 -33.48
CA ASN A 391 -24.45 -9.95 -33.34
C ASN A 391 -23.69 -9.28 -34.51
N THR A 392 -23.06 -8.14 -34.26
CA THR A 392 -22.31 -7.37 -35.27
C THR A 392 -20.80 -7.63 -35.27
N SER A 393 -20.27 -8.52 -34.41
CA SER A 393 -18.81 -8.62 -34.20
C SER A 393 -18.04 -9.46 -35.20
N GLY A 394 -18.65 -9.99 -36.25
CA GLY A 394 -17.98 -10.87 -37.22
C GLY A 394 -17.55 -12.25 -36.69
N VAL A 395 -17.59 -12.47 -35.36
CA VAL A 395 -17.35 -13.74 -34.67
C VAL A 395 -18.55 -14.18 -33.82
N PRO A 396 -18.75 -15.49 -33.55
CA PRO A 396 -19.81 -15.98 -32.66
C PRO A 396 -19.74 -15.36 -31.26
N ARG A 397 -20.91 -15.07 -30.68
CA ARG A 397 -21.07 -14.52 -29.33
C ARG A 397 -21.86 -15.47 -28.46
N THR A 398 -21.47 -15.63 -27.20
CA THR A 398 -22.31 -16.30 -26.22
C THR A 398 -23.02 -15.27 -25.36
N VAL A 399 -24.35 -15.27 -25.37
CA VAL A 399 -25.21 -14.40 -24.57
C VAL A 399 -25.67 -15.18 -23.36
N PHE A 400 -25.39 -14.67 -22.17
CA PHE A 400 -25.83 -15.22 -20.89
C PHE A 400 -26.72 -14.22 -20.17
N VAL A 401 -27.95 -14.63 -19.86
CA VAL A 401 -28.94 -13.77 -19.19
C VAL A 401 -29.51 -14.51 -17.99
N GLN A 402 -29.58 -13.83 -16.85
CA GLN A 402 -30.22 -14.35 -15.65
C GLN A 402 -31.27 -13.36 -15.12
N SER A 403 -32.44 -13.88 -14.79
CA SER A 403 -33.52 -13.18 -14.11
C SER A 403 -34.18 -14.12 -13.10
N THR A 404 -34.91 -13.59 -12.13
CA THR A 404 -35.70 -14.40 -11.20
C THR A 404 -36.75 -15.25 -11.91
N THR A 405 -37.22 -14.82 -13.09
CA THR A 405 -38.15 -15.59 -13.93
C THR A 405 -37.99 -15.21 -15.40
N MET A 406 -37.49 -16.13 -16.20
CA MET A 406 -37.45 -16.01 -17.67
C MET A 406 -38.74 -16.56 -18.28
N SER A 407 -39.22 -15.95 -19.37
CA SER A 407 -40.40 -16.42 -20.10
C SER A 407 -40.09 -16.94 -21.50
N GLY A 408 -38.96 -16.58 -22.10
CA GLY A 408 -38.55 -17.15 -23.38
C GLY A 408 -37.33 -16.49 -24.00
N PHE A 409 -36.94 -17.00 -25.16
CA PHE A 409 -35.92 -16.39 -26.01
C PHE A 409 -36.21 -16.65 -27.50
N THR A 410 -35.67 -15.78 -28.34
CA THR A 410 -35.55 -16.01 -29.79
C THR A 410 -34.09 -16.05 -30.21
N LEU A 411 -33.76 -16.93 -31.15
CA LEU A 411 -32.47 -17.01 -31.83
C LEU A 411 -32.73 -17.30 -33.31
N GLY A 412 -32.51 -16.32 -34.17
CA GLY A 412 -32.94 -16.36 -35.56
C GLY A 412 -34.44 -16.64 -35.66
N SER A 413 -34.80 -17.71 -36.36
CA SER A 413 -36.19 -18.16 -36.52
C SER A 413 -36.69 -19.07 -35.39
N ILE A 414 -35.83 -19.43 -34.43
CA ILE A 414 -36.19 -20.31 -33.31
C ILE A 414 -36.74 -19.45 -32.18
N SER A 415 -37.93 -19.79 -31.71
CA SER A 415 -38.55 -19.17 -30.54
C SER A 415 -38.93 -20.25 -29.53
N LYS A 416 -38.51 -20.10 -28.28
CA LYS A 416 -38.84 -21.04 -27.20
C LYS A 416 -39.36 -20.32 -25.96
N THR A 417 -40.45 -20.84 -25.41
CA THR A 417 -40.91 -20.51 -24.05
C THR A 417 -40.10 -21.34 -23.06
N VAL A 418 -39.58 -20.70 -22.02
CA VAL A 418 -38.81 -21.36 -20.95
C VAL A 418 -39.35 -20.93 -19.60
N ASN A 419 -39.16 -21.77 -18.59
CA ASN A 419 -39.40 -21.41 -17.20
C ASN A 419 -38.16 -21.80 -16.38
N LEU A 420 -37.11 -21.01 -16.56
CA LEU A 420 -35.79 -21.20 -15.95
C LEU A 420 -35.27 -19.86 -15.45
N ALA A 421 -34.31 -19.87 -14.53
CA ALA A 421 -33.70 -18.63 -14.04
C ALA A 421 -32.62 -18.08 -15.00
N THR A 422 -32.07 -18.93 -15.87
CA THR A 422 -30.91 -18.59 -16.72
C THR A 422 -31.12 -19.09 -18.15
N VAL A 423 -30.71 -18.26 -19.12
CA VAL A 423 -30.63 -18.62 -20.54
C VAL A 423 -29.22 -18.36 -21.06
N SER A 424 -28.70 -19.30 -21.85
CA SER A 424 -27.44 -19.16 -22.59
C SER A 424 -27.68 -19.44 -24.07
N LEU A 425 -27.23 -18.54 -24.94
CA LEU A 425 -27.42 -18.60 -26.39
C LEU A 425 -26.07 -18.39 -27.08
N THR A 426 -25.74 -19.23 -28.05
CA THR A 426 -24.63 -18.94 -28.98
C THR A 426 -25.22 -18.30 -30.23
N VAL A 427 -24.89 -17.03 -30.46
CA VAL A 427 -25.41 -16.19 -31.54
C VAL A 427 -24.34 -16.05 -32.62
N MET A 428 -24.63 -16.50 -33.83
CA MET A 428 -23.70 -16.40 -34.96
C MET A 428 -23.60 -14.96 -35.49
N PRO A 429 -22.53 -14.59 -36.20
CA PRO A 429 -22.41 -13.26 -36.82
C PRO A 429 -23.61 -12.95 -37.73
N GLY A 430 -24.19 -11.76 -37.56
CA GLY A 430 -25.37 -11.30 -38.29
C GLY A 430 -26.71 -11.88 -37.80
N GLU A 431 -26.70 -12.81 -36.84
CA GLU A 431 -27.91 -13.43 -36.33
C GLU A 431 -28.62 -12.52 -35.30
N ALA A 432 -29.96 -12.49 -35.40
CA ALA A 432 -30.82 -11.77 -34.47
C ALA A 432 -31.16 -12.64 -33.27
N TYR A 433 -31.27 -12.04 -32.08
CA TYR A 433 -31.70 -12.73 -30.87
C TYR A 433 -32.46 -11.79 -29.94
N SER A 434 -33.34 -12.35 -29.11
CA SER A 434 -34.01 -11.62 -28.03
C SER A 434 -34.23 -12.53 -26.84
N VAL A 435 -34.37 -11.93 -25.66
CA VAL A 435 -34.58 -12.66 -24.42
C VAL A 435 -35.69 -11.96 -23.64
N THR A 436 -36.70 -12.73 -23.23
CA THR A 436 -37.88 -12.22 -22.53
C THR A 436 -37.90 -12.77 -21.11
N TYR A 437 -38.01 -11.86 -20.15
CA TYR A 437 -38.09 -12.13 -18.73
C TYR A 437 -39.21 -11.31 -18.07
N GLN A 438 -39.75 -11.82 -16.97
CA GLN A 438 -40.95 -11.30 -16.29
C GLN A 438 -40.64 -10.59 -14.97
N SER A 439 -39.38 -10.61 -14.52
CA SER A 439 -38.96 -10.03 -13.24
C SER A 439 -37.61 -9.32 -13.37
N THR A 440 -37.01 -8.91 -12.26
CA THR A 440 -35.75 -8.16 -12.23
C THR A 440 -34.65 -8.89 -13.00
N LEU A 441 -33.94 -8.17 -13.86
CA LEU A 441 -32.73 -8.65 -14.52
C LEU A 441 -31.60 -8.68 -13.49
N ASN A 442 -31.04 -9.86 -13.22
CA ASN A 442 -29.90 -9.99 -12.30
C ASN A 442 -28.60 -9.65 -13.01
N PHE A 443 -28.38 -10.20 -14.21
CA PHE A 443 -27.28 -9.80 -15.10
C PHE A 443 -27.56 -10.17 -16.56
N TRP A 444 -26.91 -9.44 -17.46
CA TRP A 444 -26.82 -9.75 -18.89
C TRP A 444 -25.37 -9.60 -19.34
N ILE A 445 -24.78 -10.68 -19.85
CA ILE A 445 -23.38 -10.72 -20.29
C ILE A 445 -23.33 -11.24 -21.72
N GLU A 446 -22.60 -10.56 -22.59
CA GLU A 446 -22.22 -11.09 -23.89
C GLU A 446 -20.72 -11.36 -23.91
N THR A 447 -20.35 -12.57 -24.32
CA THR A 447 -18.97 -13.04 -24.37
C THR A 447 -18.55 -13.28 -25.81
N THR A 448 -17.43 -12.69 -26.22
CA THR A 448 -16.72 -13.04 -27.46
C THR A 448 -15.42 -13.75 -27.13
N ARG A 449 -15.07 -14.75 -27.95
CA ARG A 449 -13.73 -15.32 -27.98
C ARG A 449 -12.98 -14.66 -29.14
N GLU A 450 -12.02 -13.80 -28.82
CA GLU A 450 -11.11 -13.17 -29.79
C GLU A 450 -9.93 -14.09 -30.12
#